data_AF-A0A1I4XFW1-F1
#
_entry.id   AF-A0A1I4XFW1-F1
#
_cell.length_a   1.000
_cell.length_b   1.000
_cell.length_c   1.000
_cell.angle_alpha   90.00
_cell.angle_beta   90.00
_cell.angle_gamma   90.00
#
_symmetry.space_group_name_H-M   'P 1'
#
loop_
_entity.id
_entity.type
_entity.pdbx_description
1 polymer ?
#
loop_
_entity_poly.entity_id
_entity_poly.type
_entity_poly.pdbx_seq_one_letter_code
_entity_poly.pdbx_strand_id
1 'polypeptide(L)'
;MFKAAASITNSKAKTPALILWLVASILSSPVSADTQLNITGRIKSSPCKVDLPTRGLTVDLGQKILASSLAVAGSSTSWRPFSIVLSECPIAINKVTMTLNGTADQIENTMYANTGTSSRVQIEVQSSAGTSLGNMAQMVQNVDAASRGTTFNMQARVHSAQGNATPGTIVGTMQVTFTYQ
;
A
#
# COMPACT_ATOMS: atom_id res chain seq x y z
N MET A 1 -48.61 -39.83 -13.31
CA MET A 1 -49.90 -39.55 -14.01
C MET A 1 -49.53 -39.01 -15.38
N PHE A 2 -49.77 -39.61 -16.54
CA PHE A 2 -50.53 -40.79 -16.92
C PHE A 2 -49.81 -41.49 -18.08
N LYS A 3 -49.84 -42.83 -18.01
CA LYS A 3 -49.40 -43.79 -19.03
C LYS A 3 -50.50 -43.83 -20.09
N ALA A 4 -50.17 -43.69 -21.38
CA ALA A 4 -51.14 -43.90 -22.46
C ALA A 4 -50.73 -45.15 -23.25
N ALA A 5 -51.32 -46.27 -22.86
CA ALA A 5 -51.45 -47.45 -23.70
C ALA A 5 -52.73 -47.30 -24.52
N ALA A 6 -52.68 -47.59 -25.81
CA ALA A 6 -53.86 -47.93 -26.59
C ALA A 6 -53.45 -48.92 -27.69
N SER A 7 -53.80 -50.17 -27.41
CA SER A 7 -54.04 -51.23 -28.40
C SER A 7 -55.09 -50.74 -29.42
N ILE A 8 -55.07 -51.27 -30.64
CA ILE A 8 -56.22 -51.92 -31.29
C ILE A 8 -55.79 -52.54 -32.63
N THR A 9 -56.52 -53.60 -32.90
CA THR A 9 -56.41 -54.72 -33.84
C THR A 9 -56.41 -54.41 -35.33
N ASN A 10 -55.73 -55.33 -36.02
CA ASN A 10 -55.69 -55.59 -37.46
C ASN A 10 -57.07 -55.94 -38.05
N SER A 11 -57.43 -55.30 -39.17
CA SER A 11 -58.38 -55.87 -40.13
C SER A 11 -58.03 -55.37 -41.55
N LYS A 12 -57.67 -56.32 -42.41
CA LYS A 12 -57.35 -56.16 -43.83
C LYS A 12 -58.60 -55.77 -44.62
N ALA A 13 -58.48 -54.84 -45.57
CA ALA A 13 -58.57 -55.13 -47.01
C ALA A 13 -58.96 -53.90 -47.86
N LYS A 14 -58.18 -53.74 -48.95
CA LYS A 14 -58.54 -53.27 -50.31
C LYS A 14 -58.59 -51.75 -50.58
N THR A 15 -57.50 -51.32 -51.23
CA THR A 15 -57.24 -50.26 -52.24
C THR A 15 -58.39 -49.98 -53.26
N PRO A 16 -58.34 -48.91 -54.12
CA PRO A 16 -57.27 -47.90 -54.37
C PRO A 16 -57.72 -46.41 -54.55
N ALA A 17 -56.71 -45.52 -54.68
CA ALA A 17 -56.62 -44.31 -55.55
C ALA A 17 -56.81 -42.87 -54.98
N LEU A 18 -55.73 -42.07 -55.15
CA LEU A 18 -55.53 -40.58 -55.16
C LEU A 18 -55.74 -39.79 -53.85
N ILE A 19 -54.72 -39.38 -53.06
CA ILE A 19 -53.70 -38.30 -53.23
C ILE A 19 -54.37 -36.92 -53.44
N LEU A 20 -54.32 -35.89 -52.57
CA LEU A 20 -53.22 -35.25 -51.83
C LEU A 20 -53.80 -34.37 -50.68
N TRP A 21 -53.33 -34.52 -49.43
CA TRP A 21 -53.58 -33.60 -48.31
C TRP A 21 -52.30 -32.77 -48.09
N LEU A 22 -52.36 -31.43 -48.07
CA LEU A 22 -51.27 -30.67 -47.45
C LEU A 22 -51.78 -29.45 -46.68
N VAL A 23 -51.43 -29.50 -45.40
CA VAL A 23 -51.80 -28.64 -44.29
C VAL A 23 -50.97 -27.36 -44.34
N ALA A 24 -51.62 -26.21 -44.12
CA ALA A 24 -50.98 -24.93 -43.89
C ALA A 24 -50.07 -25.02 -42.64
N SER A 25 -48.76 -25.12 -42.86
CA SER A 25 -47.75 -25.05 -41.80
C SER A 25 -47.18 -23.64 -41.78
N ILE A 26 -47.67 -22.82 -40.85
CA ILE A 26 -47.10 -21.50 -40.54
C ILE A 26 -45.67 -21.75 -40.04
N LEU A 27 -44.67 -21.30 -40.80
CA LEU A 27 -43.27 -21.29 -40.39
C LEU A 27 -43.10 -20.28 -39.24
N SER A 28 -43.11 -20.72 -37.99
CA SER A 28 -42.58 -19.94 -36.87
C SER A 28 -41.06 -20.09 -36.86
N SER A 29 -40.34 -19.15 -37.46
CA SER A 29 -38.88 -19.07 -37.31
C SER A 29 -38.56 -18.66 -35.87
N PRO A 30 -37.77 -19.43 -35.08
CA PRO A 30 -37.27 -18.91 -33.82
C PRO A 30 -36.25 -17.81 -34.12
N VAL A 31 -36.62 -16.55 -33.88
CA VAL A 31 -35.64 -15.46 -33.80
C VAL A 31 -34.87 -15.66 -32.49
N SER A 32 -33.66 -16.20 -32.58
CA SER A 32 -32.69 -16.13 -31.50
C SER A 32 -31.98 -14.78 -31.57
N ALA A 33 -32.25 -13.90 -30.61
CA ALA A 33 -31.43 -12.72 -30.40
C ALA A 33 -30.18 -13.14 -29.60
N ASP A 34 -29.00 -13.01 -30.21
CA ASP A 34 -27.74 -13.28 -29.52
C ASP A 34 -27.46 -12.13 -28.54
N THR A 35 -27.67 -12.38 -27.24
CA THR A 35 -27.32 -11.42 -26.19
C THR A 35 -25.87 -11.66 -25.76
N GLN A 36 -24.99 -10.75 -26.18
CA GLN A 36 -23.58 -10.79 -25.77
C GLN A 36 -23.43 -10.27 -24.34
N LEU A 37 -23.02 -11.15 -23.42
CA LEU A 37 -22.72 -10.80 -22.04
C LEU A 37 -21.22 -10.50 -21.91
N ASN A 38 -20.86 -9.23 -21.80
CA ASN A 38 -19.46 -8.82 -21.64
C ASN A 38 -19.12 -8.61 -20.15
N ILE A 39 -18.33 -9.53 -19.58
CA ILE A 39 -17.87 -9.48 -18.19
C ILE A 39 -16.41 -9.03 -18.18
N THR A 40 -16.11 -7.90 -17.53
CA THR A 40 -14.74 -7.40 -17.37
C THR A 40 -14.43 -7.11 -15.91
N GLY A 41 -13.16 -7.27 -15.53
CA GLY A 41 -12.66 -6.99 -14.19
C GLY A 41 -11.14 -6.74 -14.21
N ARG A 42 -10.62 -6.06 -13.18
CA ARG A 42 -9.18 -5.78 -13.04
C ARG A 42 -8.71 -6.21 -11.66
N ILE A 43 -7.65 -7.02 -11.62
CA ILE A 43 -6.96 -7.43 -10.39
C ILE A 43 -5.74 -6.51 -10.21
N LYS A 44 -5.52 -6.01 -8.99
CA LYS A 44 -4.35 -5.19 -8.61
C LYS A 44 -3.50 -5.95 -7.62
N SER A 45 -2.18 -5.76 -7.67
CA SER A 45 -1.26 -6.29 -6.67
C SER A 45 -1.51 -5.62 -5.32
N SER A 46 -1.44 -6.40 -4.24
CA SER A 46 -1.44 -5.86 -2.88
C SER A 46 -0.10 -5.16 -2.58
N PRO A 47 -0.07 -4.14 -1.72
CA PRO A 47 1.18 -3.59 -1.20
C PRO A 47 1.87 -4.58 -0.25
N CYS A 48 3.10 -4.28 0.17
CA CYS A 48 3.68 -4.96 1.34
C CYS A 48 2.91 -4.60 2.62
N LYS A 49 3.00 -5.47 3.62
CA LYS A 49 2.55 -5.16 4.97
C LYS A 49 3.58 -4.27 5.66
N VAL A 50 3.12 -3.19 6.29
CA VAL A 50 3.98 -2.29 7.08
C VAL A 50 3.88 -2.71 8.54
N ASP A 51 4.98 -3.21 9.10
CA ASP A 51 5.04 -3.74 10.47
C ASP A 51 5.23 -2.60 11.48
N LEU A 52 4.18 -1.79 11.64
CA LEU A 52 4.12 -0.71 12.63
C LEU A 52 2.92 -0.89 13.56
N PRO A 53 3.01 -0.41 14.81
CA PRO A 53 1.85 -0.31 15.69
C PRO A 53 0.76 0.56 15.05
N THR A 54 -0.51 0.32 15.40
CA THR A 54 -1.65 1.11 14.90
C THR A 54 -1.54 2.61 15.19
N ARG A 55 -0.80 2.98 16.23
CA ARG A 55 -0.55 4.38 16.63
C ARG A 55 0.69 4.99 15.96
N GLY A 56 1.34 4.27 15.06
CA GLY A 56 2.63 4.65 14.46
C GLY A 56 3.83 4.29 15.32
N LEU A 57 4.99 4.81 14.92
CA LEU A 57 6.27 4.63 15.61
C LEU A 57 6.61 5.86 16.43
N THR A 58 6.99 5.67 17.70
CA THR A 58 7.55 6.73 18.54
C THR A 58 9.04 6.51 18.71
N VAL A 59 9.84 7.55 18.40
CA VAL A 59 11.30 7.55 18.61
C VAL A 59 11.61 8.42 19.82
N ASP A 60 12.10 7.82 20.90
CA ASP A 60 12.54 8.56 22.09
C ASP A 60 13.97 9.08 21.89
N LEU A 61 14.10 10.40 21.72
CA LEU A 61 15.41 11.07 21.61
C LEU A 61 16.15 11.11 22.95
N GLY A 62 15.45 10.85 24.06
CA GLY A 62 15.94 10.83 25.42
C GLY A 62 15.38 11.95 26.26
N GLN A 63 15.22 11.69 27.55
CA GLN A 63 14.61 12.62 28.53
C GLN A 63 15.64 13.39 29.37
N LYS A 64 16.94 13.15 29.16
CA LYS A 64 18.05 13.69 29.97
C LYS A 64 19.07 14.45 29.12
N ILE A 65 18.61 15.23 28.16
CA ILE A 65 19.46 16.07 27.31
C ILE A 65 19.72 17.38 28.08
N LEU A 66 20.98 17.64 28.40
CA LEU A 66 21.37 18.86 29.10
C LEU A 66 21.50 20.01 28.10
N ALA A 67 20.88 21.16 28.37
CA ALA A 67 21.04 22.36 27.54
C ALA A 67 22.52 22.75 27.36
N SER A 68 23.35 22.55 28.39
CA SER A 68 24.80 22.77 28.32
C SER A 68 25.52 21.90 27.29
N SER A 69 25.02 20.69 27.00
CA SER A 69 25.57 19.82 25.94
C SER A 69 25.27 20.32 24.53
N LEU A 70 24.36 21.29 24.40
CA LEU A 70 23.95 21.93 23.15
C LEU A 70 24.24 23.44 23.18
N ALA A 71 25.18 23.89 24.02
CA ALA A 71 25.52 25.30 24.17
C ALA A 71 26.30 25.84 22.96
N VAL A 72 27.14 25.02 22.33
CA VAL A 72 27.98 25.41 21.18
C VAL A 72 27.22 25.17 19.88
N ALA A 73 27.33 26.09 18.92
CA ALA A 73 26.78 25.91 17.57
C ALA A 73 27.30 24.62 16.92
N GLY A 74 26.40 23.87 16.28
CA GLY A 74 26.69 22.56 15.67
C GLY A 74 26.68 21.39 16.65
N SER A 75 26.47 21.62 17.95
CA SER A 75 26.39 20.53 18.94
C SER A 75 25.20 19.63 18.66
N SER A 76 25.38 18.33 18.93
CA SER A 76 24.34 17.32 18.70
C SER A 76 24.35 16.26 19.79
N THR A 77 23.21 15.62 20.01
CA THR A 77 23.12 14.45 20.88
C THR A 77 23.62 13.18 20.19
N SER A 78 23.79 12.10 20.95
CA SER A 78 24.01 10.77 20.40
C SER A 78 22.86 10.35 19.48
N TRP A 79 23.19 9.61 18.42
CA TRP A 79 22.20 9.00 17.53
C TRP A 79 21.29 8.00 18.25
N ARG A 80 20.00 8.03 17.91
CA ARG A 80 18.99 7.05 18.31
C ARG A 80 18.55 6.28 17.06
N PRO A 81 18.97 5.00 16.92
CA PRO A 81 18.58 4.20 15.78
C PRO A 81 17.10 3.81 15.87
N PHE A 82 16.44 3.72 14.73
CA PHE A 82 15.10 3.18 14.59
C PHE A 82 14.91 2.62 13.18
N SER A 83 13.90 1.78 12.99
CA SER A 83 13.63 1.17 11.70
C SER A 83 12.15 1.01 11.41
N ILE A 84 11.83 0.91 10.12
CA ILE A 84 10.50 0.50 9.66
C ILE A 84 10.67 -0.77 8.84
N VAL A 85 9.98 -1.82 9.24
CA VAL A 85 10.02 -3.14 8.59
C VAL A 85 8.80 -3.30 7.70
N LEU A 86 9.04 -3.80 6.49
CA LEU A 86 8.00 -4.23 5.57
C LEU A 86 8.12 -5.74 5.37
N SER A 87 7.02 -6.45 5.50
CA SER A 87 6.94 -7.89 5.34
C SER A 87 5.84 -8.27 4.35
N GLU A 88 5.74 -9.57 4.07
CA GLU A 88 4.67 -10.15 3.24
C GLU A 88 4.54 -9.45 1.86
N CYS A 89 5.66 -8.97 1.30
CA CYS A 89 5.68 -8.29 0.01
C CYS A 89 5.32 -9.28 -1.12
N PRO A 90 4.22 -9.06 -1.88
CA PRO A 90 3.85 -9.90 -3.01
C PRO A 90 4.98 -10.05 -4.03
N ILE A 91 5.01 -11.19 -4.74
CA ILE A 91 6.12 -11.57 -5.63
C ILE A 91 6.41 -10.54 -6.74
N ALA A 92 5.40 -9.77 -7.13
CA ALA A 92 5.52 -8.73 -8.16
C ALA A 92 6.28 -7.48 -7.68
N ILE A 93 6.39 -7.26 -6.37
CA ILE A 93 7.08 -6.10 -5.78
C ILE A 93 8.52 -6.51 -5.47
N ASN A 94 9.49 -5.86 -6.11
CA ASN A 94 10.91 -6.13 -5.89
C ASN A 94 11.65 -4.92 -5.31
N LYS A 95 10.99 -3.75 -5.30
CA LYS A 95 11.55 -2.51 -4.79
C LYS A 95 10.49 -1.70 -4.08
N VAL A 96 10.89 -1.05 -3.00
CA VAL A 96 10.04 -0.12 -2.25
C VAL A 96 10.78 1.19 -2.07
N THR A 97 10.09 2.29 -2.36
CA THR A 97 10.56 3.64 -2.04
C THR A 97 9.75 4.18 -0.87
N MET A 98 10.43 4.55 0.21
CA MET A 98 9.88 5.27 1.33
C MET A 98 10.15 6.77 1.16
N THR A 99 9.12 7.59 1.25
CA THR A 99 9.23 9.06 1.27
C THR A 99 8.87 9.57 2.66
N LEU A 100 9.74 10.39 3.25
CA LEU A 100 9.52 11.05 4.52
C LEU A 100 9.09 12.49 4.29
N ASN A 101 8.00 12.91 4.93
CA ASN A 101 7.46 14.26 4.85
C ASN A 101 7.30 14.84 6.23
N GLY A 102 7.60 16.12 6.40
CA GLY A 102 7.44 16.82 7.67
C GLY A 102 7.75 18.30 7.55
N THR A 103 7.58 19.04 8.63
CA THR A 103 7.90 20.47 8.65
C THR A 103 9.42 20.65 8.71
N ALA A 104 10.01 21.21 7.66
CA ALA A 104 11.43 21.57 7.64
C ALA A 104 11.72 22.68 8.67
N ASP A 105 12.88 22.60 9.32
CA ASP A 105 13.35 23.69 10.17
C ASP A 105 13.65 24.95 9.34
N GLN A 106 13.45 26.12 9.94
CA GLN A 106 13.64 27.41 9.26
C GLN A 106 15.12 27.78 9.10
N ILE A 107 15.99 27.26 9.98
CA ILE A 107 17.44 27.50 9.93
C ILE A 107 18.13 26.38 9.15
N GLU A 108 17.80 25.12 9.46
CA GLU A 108 18.34 23.93 8.79
C GLU A 108 17.25 23.22 7.98
N ASN A 109 17.01 23.65 6.73
CA ASN A 109 15.92 23.13 5.90
C ASN A 109 16.01 21.63 5.54
N THR A 110 17.16 21.00 5.79
CA THR A 110 17.36 19.54 5.63
C THR A 110 17.01 18.75 6.90
N MET A 111 16.67 19.43 7.99
CA MET A 111 16.26 18.86 9.27
C MET A 111 14.80 19.23 9.57
N TYR A 112 14.21 18.62 10.60
CA TYR A 112 12.83 18.90 11.00
C TYR A 112 12.76 19.94 12.10
N ALA A 113 11.74 20.78 12.02
CA ALA A 113 11.43 21.78 13.04
C ALA A 113 11.06 21.10 14.37
N ASN A 114 11.56 21.66 15.48
CA ASN A 114 11.04 21.34 16.79
C ASN A 114 9.74 22.13 17.05
N THR A 115 8.63 21.43 17.33
CA THR A 115 7.36 22.05 17.72
C THR A 115 7.10 22.00 19.23
N GLY A 116 8.07 21.47 20.00
CA GLY A 116 8.07 21.52 21.47
C GLY A 116 8.51 22.88 22.02
N THR A 117 8.76 22.95 23.33
CA THR A 117 9.09 24.22 24.01
C THR A 117 10.58 24.57 24.03
N SER A 118 11.46 23.63 23.69
CA SER A 118 12.89 23.91 23.54
C SER A 118 13.14 24.76 22.31
N SER A 119 13.93 25.83 22.44
CA SER A 119 14.35 26.67 21.32
C SER A 119 15.74 26.31 20.82
N ARG A 120 16.06 26.74 19.60
CA ARG A 120 17.37 26.58 18.94
C ARG A 120 17.82 25.13 18.82
N VAL A 121 16.86 24.22 18.61
CA VAL A 121 17.12 22.81 18.35
C VAL A 121 16.29 22.33 17.17
N GLN A 122 16.90 21.47 16.38
CA GLN A 122 16.31 20.76 15.26
C GLN A 122 16.33 19.26 15.52
N ILE A 123 15.48 18.54 14.80
CA ILE A 123 15.48 17.07 14.79
C ILE A 123 16.14 16.64 13.49
N GLU A 124 17.35 16.09 13.61
CA GLU A 124 18.08 15.54 12.49
C GLU A 124 17.73 14.06 12.33
N VAL A 125 17.39 13.64 11.10
CA VAL A 125 17.14 12.25 10.75
C VAL A 125 18.03 11.88 9.59
N GLN A 126 18.65 10.70 9.66
CA GLN A 126 19.50 10.17 8.62
C GLN A 126 19.20 8.70 8.34
N SER A 127 19.58 8.23 7.16
CA SER A 127 19.75 6.80 6.92
C SER A 127 20.89 6.28 7.80
N SER A 128 20.93 4.97 8.07
CA SER A 128 22.08 4.36 8.76
C SER A 128 23.41 4.54 8.02
N ALA A 129 23.38 4.92 6.73
CA ALA A 129 24.54 5.24 5.91
C ALA A 129 24.95 6.73 5.97
N GLY A 130 24.24 7.55 6.74
CA GLY A 130 24.54 8.97 6.95
C GLY A 130 23.89 9.93 5.96
N THR A 131 22.99 9.45 5.09
CA THR A 131 22.25 10.33 4.17
C THR A 131 21.20 11.12 4.94
N SER A 132 21.18 12.45 4.82
CA SER A 132 20.14 13.28 5.44
C SER A 132 18.75 12.95 4.90
N LEU A 133 17.77 12.87 5.81
CA LEU A 133 16.38 12.50 5.52
C LEU A 133 15.39 13.57 5.98
N GLY A 134 15.57 14.79 5.49
CA GLY A 134 14.63 15.90 5.71
C GLY A 134 13.31 15.78 4.94
N ASN A 135 12.57 16.88 4.83
CA ASN A 135 11.29 16.90 4.14
C ASN A 135 11.40 16.45 2.67
N MET A 136 10.49 15.57 2.24
CA MET A 136 10.41 14.92 0.92
C MET A 136 11.61 14.00 0.59
N ALA A 137 12.49 13.71 1.56
CA ALA A 137 13.59 12.79 1.34
C ALA A 137 13.09 11.38 1.06
N GLN A 138 13.83 10.65 0.24
CA GLN A 138 13.49 9.30 -0.17
C GLN A 138 14.58 8.30 0.21
N MET A 139 14.14 7.11 0.61
CA MET A 139 14.97 5.92 0.73
C MET A 139 14.40 4.85 -0.19
N VAL A 140 15.29 4.14 -0.88
CA VAL A 140 14.92 3.02 -1.74
C VAL A 140 15.53 1.76 -1.18
N GLN A 141 14.73 0.70 -1.08
CA GLN A 141 15.17 -0.61 -0.67
C GLN A 141 14.68 -1.68 -1.63
N ASN A 142 15.53 -2.68 -1.88
CA ASN A 142 15.11 -3.89 -2.57
C ASN A 142 14.37 -4.79 -1.59
N VAL A 143 13.36 -5.50 -2.10
CA VAL A 143 12.68 -6.57 -1.36
C VAL A 143 13.53 -7.83 -1.48
N ASP A 144 13.88 -8.41 -0.34
CA ASP A 144 14.61 -9.68 -0.32
C ASP A 144 13.74 -10.80 -0.89
N ALA A 145 14.29 -11.57 -1.82
CA ALA A 145 13.54 -12.57 -2.58
C ALA A 145 13.12 -13.77 -1.72
N ALA A 146 13.90 -14.10 -0.68
CA ALA A 146 13.66 -15.25 0.19
C ALA A 146 12.65 -14.94 1.29
N SER A 147 12.87 -13.86 2.04
CA SER A 147 12.02 -13.42 3.16
C SER A 147 10.79 -12.64 2.72
N ARG A 148 10.77 -12.13 1.47
CA ARG A 148 9.71 -11.27 0.93
C ARG A 148 9.47 -10.04 1.81
N GLY A 149 10.55 -9.44 2.29
CA GLY A 149 10.51 -8.25 3.13
C GLY A 149 11.69 -7.32 2.91
N THR A 150 11.65 -6.17 3.57
CA THR A 150 12.76 -5.21 3.59
C THR A 150 12.72 -4.34 4.84
N THR A 151 13.82 -3.66 5.15
CA THR A 151 13.94 -2.81 6.34
C THR A 151 14.57 -1.47 5.99
N PHE A 152 13.91 -0.39 6.42
CA PHE A 152 14.45 0.97 6.34
C PHE A 152 15.11 1.33 7.66
N ASN A 153 16.44 1.23 7.73
CA ASN A 153 17.22 1.58 8.90
C ASN A 153 17.59 3.07 8.90
N MET A 154 17.24 3.75 9.99
CA MET A 154 17.42 5.18 10.17
C MET A 154 17.97 5.48 11.56
N GLN A 155 18.35 6.74 11.76
CA GLN A 155 18.74 7.26 13.06
C GLN A 155 18.29 8.71 13.19
N ALA A 156 17.92 9.11 14.40
CA ALA A 156 17.54 10.48 14.73
C ALA A 156 18.37 11.02 15.89
N ARG A 157 18.56 12.34 15.93
CA ARG A 157 19.18 13.03 17.07
C ARG A 157 18.67 14.46 17.16
N VAL A 158 18.95 15.10 18.29
CA VAL A 158 18.78 16.55 18.44
C VAL A 158 20.04 17.23 17.97
N HIS A 159 19.88 18.25 17.14
CA HIS A 159 20.95 19.12 16.67
C HIS A 159 20.67 20.56 17.11
N SER A 160 21.71 21.35 17.41
CA SER A 160 21.58 22.78 17.67
C SER A 160 22.48 23.55 16.72
N ALA A 161 21.94 23.97 15.57
CA ALA A 161 22.70 24.67 14.55
C ALA A 161 23.32 25.97 15.08
N GLN A 162 22.58 26.71 15.92
CA GLN A 162 22.99 27.99 16.47
C GLN A 162 23.57 27.90 17.90
N GLY A 163 23.52 26.72 18.52
CA GLY A 163 23.88 26.54 19.92
C GLY A 163 22.90 27.23 20.87
N ASN A 164 23.27 27.29 22.14
CA ASN A 164 22.49 27.88 23.23
C ASN A 164 21.04 27.35 23.26
N ALA A 165 20.86 26.04 23.09
CA ALA A 165 19.56 25.40 23.27
C ALA A 165 18.97 25.74 24.66
N THR A 166 17.65 25.97 24.73
CA THR A 166 16.97 26.25 25.99
C THR A 166 16.32 24.98 26.56
N PRO A 167 16.17 24.86 27.90
CA PRO A 167 15.39 23.78 28.48
C PRO A 167 13.96 23.78 27.93
N GLY A 168 13.42 22.59 27.64
CA GLY A 168 12.07 22.43 27.10
C GLY A 168 11.86 21.06 26.47
N THR A 169 10.71 20.89 25.84
CA THR A 169 10.36 19.65 25.13
C THR A 169 10.82 19.69 23.69
N ILE A 170 11.04 18.49 23.13
CA ILE A 170 11.32 18.28 21.71
C ILE A 170 10.18 17.44 21.14
N VAL A 171 9.53 17.96 20.11
CA VAL A 171 8.42 17.31 19.41
C VAL A 171 8.65 17.46 17.91
N GLY A 172 8.58 16.33 17.21
CA GLY A 172 8.63 16.28 15.75
C GLY A 172 7.60 15.30 15.25
N THR A 173 7.04 15.56 14.07
CA THR A 173 6.08 14.66 13.42
C THR A 173 6.47 14.50 11.96
N MET A 174 6.57 13.25 11.53
CA MET A 174 6.89 12.87 10.17
C MET A 174 5.80 11.93 9.63
N GLN A 175 5.38 12.17 8.40
CA GLN A 175 4.52 11.27 7.65
C GLN A 175 5.37 10.43 6.70
N VAL A 176 5.12 9.12 6.69
CA VAL A 176 5.78 8.17 5.81
C VAL A 176 4.83 7.76 4.69
N THR A 177 5.33 7.71 3.45
CA THR A 177 4.59 7.20 2.29
C THR A 177 5.42 6.14 1.58
N PHE A 178 4.81 5.02 1.18
CA PHE A 178 5.47 3.96 0.42
C PHE A 178 4.96 3.89 -1.01
N THR A 179 5.88 3.72 -1.95
CA THR A 179 5.57 3.35 -3.34
C THR A 179 6.26 2.05 -3.68
N TYR A 180 5.58 1.20 -4.45
CA TYR A 180 5.97 -0.18 -4.71
C TYR A 180 6.22 -0.37 -6.20
N GLN A 181 7.33 -1.02 -6.55
CA GLN A 181 7.70 -1.34 -7.93
C GLN A 181 8.12 -2.80 -8.08
#